data_AF-A0A2N9YDU3-F1
#
_entry.id   AF-A0A2N9YDU3-F1
#
_cell.length_a   1.000
_cell.length_b   1.000
_cell.length_c   1.000
_cell.angle_alpha   90.00
_cell.angle_beta   90.00
_cell.angle_gamma   90.00
#
_symmetry.space_group_name_H-M   'P 1'
#
loop_
_entity.id
_entity.type
_entity.pdbx_description
1 polymer ?
#
loop_
_entity_poly.entity_id
_entity_poly.type
_entity_poly.pdbx_seq_one_letter_code
_entity_poly.pdbx_strand_id
1 'polypeptide(L)'
;MHKLLYCSFIAYSLLCTASAMAVVNPCQVSDKEKIIRLLNVAGETESATLCAFWLAMEQAQQTNNYEKWKAVAVKNPELDQQYGFVAYLKTWQQAQQQQQVDTYKNFMQIKPNSRFNLNAIHAIYLLAKQQDKISAYRTFMTDFPDTPQAVDALLRIHELAYAKAREKDTPEYYDAFILTFPDAVQVPEAINLAFEAEKKQILGKLADKKCTLEEFDPLCDRLANGLFNKMLKDELATHIRNREYLLLKEDLFQYTTTSSNAQAHKIVTKLLEDIKNQLDENNQKVDEMKQSVIALIIAEHKQLTGLIQQQGQELKTTIQTGNQQLTNTIQQQGQELKAVIKVHHDFMAQQFVQVNHQLEQIDQHLTRVDENVQETNQQLEKIDKNVQAVDQHLTQVNENVNKVSQEINSLQQEQFVDSVLGAVPFGKIAKPIAKLTGASLTTMKRAVEGSIRAIAPDVTATVVDYLFNS
;
A
#
# COMPACT_ATOMS: atom_id res chain seq x y z
N MET A 1 12.56 -22.19 17.16
CA MET A 1 11.63 -21.98 16.03
C MET A 1 10.56 -20.91 16.26
N HIS A 2 10.33 -20.39 17.48
CA HIS A 2 9.36 -19.29 17.70
C HIS A 2 9.91 -17.85 17.54
N LYS A 3 11.24 -17.65 17.49
CA LYS A 3 11.85 -16.32 17.29
C LYS A 3 11.99 -15.90 15.82
N LEU A 4 11.95 -16.84 14.87
CA LEU A 4 12.04 -16.56 13.43
C LEU A 4 10.68 -16.21 12.80
N LEU A 5 9.57 -16.66 13.40
CA LEU A 5 8.22 -16.39 12.91
C LEU A 5 7.68 -15.01 13.29
N TYR A 6 8.27 -14.34 14.28
CA TYR A 6 7.87 -12.98 14.67
C TYR A 6 8.56 -11.89 13.83
N CYS A 7 9.77 -12.16 13.31
CA CYS A 7 10.44 -11.26 12.37
C CYS A 7 9.83 -11.30 10.97
N SER A 8 9.24 -12.43 10.55
CA SER A 8 8.61 -12.54 9.23
C SER A 8 7.24 -11.86 9.14
N PHE A 9 6.51 -11.72 10.26
CA PHE A 9 5.19 -11.10 10.26
C PHE A 9 5.21 -9.57 10.21
N ILE A 10 6.29 -8.93 10.68
CA ILE A 10 6.47 -7.47 10.56
C ILE A 10 7.01 -7.10 9.17
N ALA A 11 7.77 -7.99 8.53
CA ALA A 11 8.22 -7.79 7.15
C ALA A 11 7.10 -7.98 6.11
N TYR A 12 6.12 -8.88 6.37
CA TYR A 12 5.04 -9.16 5.42
C TYR A 12 3.88 -8.14 5.43
N SER A 13 3.68 -7.38 6.52
CA SER A 13 2.73 -6.27 6.52
C SER A 13 3.25 -5.00 5.82
N LEU A 14 4.52 -5.00 5.41
CA LEU A 14 5.17 -3.90 4.67
C LEU A 14 5.37 -4.20 3.17
N LEU A 15 5.03 -5.39 2.68
CA LEU A 15 5.30 -5.81 1.28
C LEU A 15 4.05 -6.08 0.42
N CYS A 16 2.85 -5.74 0.89
CA CYS A 16 1.60 -5.96 0.14
C CYS A 16 0.73 -4.70 0.01
N THR A 17 1.27 -3.63 -0.59
CA THR A 17 0.51 -2.59 -1.32
C THR A 17 1.44 -1.86 -2.32
N ALA A 18 1.99 -2.61 -3.28
CA ALA A 18 2.66 -2.03 -4.43
C ALA A 18 1.63 -1.60 -5.50
N SER A 19 0.82 -0.57 -5.19
CA SER A 19 0.04 0.19 -6.19
C SER A 19 -0.71 1.36 -5.56
N ALA A 20 0.05 2.35 -5.06
CA ALA A 20 -0.32 3.76 -4.98
C ALA A 20 0.92 4.50 -4.46
N MET A 21 1.54 5.37 -5.27
CA MET A 21 2.57 6.29 -4.77
C MET A 21 1.92 7.37 -3.90
N ALA A 22 1.48 6.98 -2.70
CA ALA A 22 1.43 7.87 -1.56
C ALA A 22 2.69 7.57 -0.75
N VAL A 23 3.55 8.57 -0.56
CA VAL A 23 4.68 8.50 0.36
C VAL A 23 4.09 8.35 1.77
N VAL A 24 3.78 7.12 2.18
CA VAL A 24 3.32 6.84 3.55
C VAL A 24 4.53 7.06 4.44
N ASN A 25 4.54 8.19 5.14
CA ASN A 25 5.56 8.53 6.11
C ASN A 25 5.65 7.38 7.14
N PRO A 26 6.76 6.62 7.21
CA PRO A 26 6.89 5.44 8.07
C PRO A 26 6.73 5.74 9.57
N CYS A 27 6.60 7.02 9.93
CA CYS A 27 6.51 7.52 11.29
C CYS A 27 5.08 7.85 11.74
N GLN A 28 4.03 7.45 11.00
CA GLN A 28 2.63 7.57 11.41
C GLN A 28 2.23 6.51 12.45
N VAL A 29 2.91 6.48 13.59
CA VAL A 29 2.62 5.53 14.68
C VAL A 29 2.58 6.27 16.01
N SER A 30 1.83 5.74 16.97
CA SER A 30 1.51 6.41 18.24
C SER A 30 2.72 6.66 19.15
N ASP A 31 3.78 5.87 19.05
CA ASP A 31 5.00 6.00 19.85
C ASP A 31 6.24 6.13 18.96
N LYS A 32 6.44 7.35 18.45
CA LYS A 32 7.50 7.69 17.49
C LYS A 32 8.90 7.55 18.10
N GLU A 33 9.07 7.82 19.39
CA GLU A 33 10.36 7.64 20.08
C GLU A 33 10.77 6.17 20.15
N LYS A 34 9.82 5.27 20.45
CA LYS A 34 10.07 3.83 20.46
C LYS A 34 10.46 3.31 19.09
N ILE A 35 9.85 3.82 18.03
CA ILE A 35 10.19 3.44 16.64
C ILE A 35 11.59 3.92 16.27
N ILE A 36 11.96 5.16 16.60
CA ILE A 36 13.32 5.65 16.36
C ILE A 36 14.36 4.75 17.06
N ARG A 37 14.10 4.32 18.30
CA ARG A 37 14.98 3.38 19.01
C ARG A 37 15.06 2.02 18.31
N LEU A 38 13.92 1.46 17.89
CA LEU A 38 13.86 0.18 17.19
C LEU A 38 14.59 0.22 15.84
N LEU A 39 14.40 1.28 15.05
CA LEU A 39 15.08 1.48 13.77
C LEU A 39 16.60 1.59 13.95
N ASN A 40 17.05 2.33 14.96
CA ASN A 40 18.48 2.40 15.30
C ASN A 40 19.05 1.02 15.70
N VAL A 41 18.31 0.23 16.47
CA VAL A 41 18.72 -1.14 16.86
C VAL A 41 18.75 -2.09 15.66
N ALA A 42 17.87 -1.89 14.68
CA ALA A 42 17.83 -2.67 13.45
C ALA A 42 18.91 -2.29 12.42
N GLY A 43 19.66 -1.19 12.65
CA GLY A 43 20.65 -0.68 11.70
C GLY A 43 20.09 0.23 10.59
N GLU A 44 18.79 0.53 10.64
CA GLU A 44 18.06 1.35 9.67
C GLU A 44 18.23 2.85 9.94
N THR A 45 19.46 3.35 9.78
CA THR A 45 19.87 4.70 10.18
C THR A 45 19.18 5.83 9.40
N GLU A 46 18.95 5.66 8.09
CA GLU A 46 18.25 6.64 7.26
C GLU A 46 16.78 6.79 7.68
N SER A 47 16.09 5.66 7.83
CA SER A 47 14.69 5.63 8.31
C SER A 47 14.55 6.22 9.72
N ALA A 48 15.50 5.91 10.62
CA ALA A 48 15.53 6.49 11.97
C ALA A 48 15.71 8.02 11.94
N THR A 49 16.59 8.51 11.06
CA THR A 49 16.85 9.95 10.87
C THR A 49 15.62 10.66 10.33
N LEU A 50 14.95 10.08 9.33
CA LEU A 50 13.71 10.63 8.78
C LEU A 50 12.60 10.69 9.84
N CYS A 51 12.45 9.66 10.68
CA CYS A 51 11.48 9.71 11.78
C CYS A 51 11.84 10.71 12.88
N ALA A 52 13.11 10.84 13.21
CA ALA A 52 13.56 11.86 14.16
C ALA A 52 13.30 13.28 13.62
N PHE A 53 13.49 13.51 12.32
CA PHE A 53 13.17 14.78 11.67
C PHE A 53 11.68 15.12 11.76
N TRP A 54 10.79 14.19 11.38
CA TRP A 54 9.35 14.43 11.44
C TRP A 54 8.81 14.61 12.86
N LEU A 55 9.34 13.86 13.83
CA LEU A 55 9.00 14.07 15.24
C LEU A 55 9.42 15.47 15.72
N ALA A 56 10.62 15.91 15.35
CA ALA A 56 11.10 17.24 15.71
C ALA A 56 10.30 18.36 15.03
N MET A 57 9.90 18.18 13.76
CA MET A 57 8.99 19.08 13.04
C MET A 57 7.63 19.21 13.75
N GLU A 58 7.05 18.10 14.19
CA GLU A 58 5.77 18.10 14.92
C GLU A 58 5.89 18.80 16.27
N GLN A 59 6.95 18.53 17.04
CA GLN A 59 7.20 19.23 18.31
C GLN A 59 7.42 20.74 18.10
N ALA A 60 8.14 21.12 17.04
CA ALA A 60 8.33 22.52 16.67
C ALA A 60 7.00 23.18 16.27
N GLN A 61 6.13 22.46 15.56
CA GLN A 61 4.81 22.93 15.18
C GLN A 61 3.87 23.11 16.38
N GLN A 62 3.89 22.18 17.34
CA GLN A 62 3.05 22.25 18.55
C GLN A 62 3.43 23.43 19.45
N THR A 63 4.73 23.64 19.64
CA THR A 63 5.25 24.74 20.47
C THR A 63 5.30 26.06 19.73
N ASN A 64 5.34 26.01 18.39
CA ASN A 64 5.52 27.12 17.46
C ASN A 64 6.61 28.11 17.91
N ASN A 65 7.73 27.58 18.39
CA ASN A 65 8.78 28.35 19.04
C ASN A 65 10.02 28.48 18.13
N TYR A 66 10.65 29.66 18.12
CA TYR A 66 11.86 29.95 17.35
C TYR A 66 12.98 28.91 17.55
N GLU A 67 13.35 28.61 18.80
CA GLU A 67 14.44 27.69 19.11
C GLU A 67 14.13 26.26 18.67
N LYS A 68 12.87 25.86 18.72
CA LYS A 68 12.45 24.53 18.24
C LYS A 68 12.55 24.44 16.73
N TRP A 69 12.05 25.42 15.99
CA TRP A 69 12.20 25.46 14.53
C TRP A 69 13.67 25.55 14.10
N LYS A 70 14.46 26.40 14.76
CA LYS A 70 15.90 26.53 14.53
C LYS A 70 16.62 25.20 14.76
N ALA A 71 16.32 24.49 15.84
CA ALA A 71 16.94 23.21 16.14
C ALA A 71 16.69 22.18 15.03
N VAL A 72 15.49 22.16 14.43
CA VAL A 72 15.18 21.28 13.30
C VAL A 72 16.00 21.66 12.06
N ALA A 73 16.01 22.95 11.70
CA ALA A 73 16.71 23.46 10.53
C ALA A 73 18.23 23.26 10.59
N VAL A 74 18.82 23.42 11.79
CA VAL A 74 20.26 23.24 12.02
C VAL A 74 20.64 21.75 12.04
N LYS A 75 19.84 20.91 12.69
CA LYS A 75 20.19 19.49 12.87
C LYS A 75 20.03 18.67 11.59
N ASN A 76 19.12 19.05 10.70
CA ASN A 76 18.81 18.28 9.48
C ASN A 76 18.71 19.18 8.23
N PRO A 77 19.79 19.86 7.82
CA PRO A 77 19.74 20.88 6.77
C PRO A 77 19.39 20.31 5.38
N GLU A 78 19.85 19.10 5.06
CA GLU A 78 19.58 18.42 3.79
C GLU A 78 18.13 17.96 3.68
N LEU A 79 17.58 17.37 4.75
CA LEU A 79 16.18 16.98 4.80
C LEU A 79 15.26 18.20 4.74
N ASP A 80 15.57 19.26 5.50
CA ASP A 80 14.81 20.50 5.41
C ASP A 80 14.82 21.06 3.98
N GLN A 81 15.96 21.01 3.28
CA GLN A 81 16.06 21.38 1.87
C GLN A 81 15.19 20.51 0.95
N GLN A 82 15.26 19.18 1.10
CA GLN A 82 14.48 18.23 0.31
C GLN A 82 12.97 18.49 0.43
N TYR A 83 12.52 18.92 1.60
CA TYR A 83 11.11 19.21 1.88
C TYR A 83 10.75 20.69 1.76
N GLY A 84 11.55 21.51 1.06
CA GLY A 84 11.19 22.88 0.70
C GLY A 84 11.50 23.94 1.76
N PHE A 85 12.48 23.69 2.64
CA PHE A 85 12.97 24.59 3.67
C PHE A 85 11.93 25.01 4.71
N VAL A 86 10.99 24.12 5.05
CA VAL A 86 9.87 24.45 5.94
C VAL A 86 10.36 24.90 7.32
N ALA A 87 11.30 24.18 7.93
CA ALA A 87 11.81 24.53 9.25
C ALA A 87 12.53 25.89 9.19
N TYR A 88 13.41 26.08 8.21
CA TYR A 88 14.13 27.34 8.00
C TYR A 88 13.18 28.54 7.81
N LEU A 89 12.15 28.41 6.97
CA LEU A 89 11.16 29.46 6.73
C LEU A 89 10.29 29.73 7.96
N LYS A 90 9.96 28.70 8.75
CA LYS A 90 9.25 28.88 10.03
C LYS A 90 10.13 29.55 11.07
N THR A 91 11.42 29.25 11.13
CA THR A 91 12.37 29.97 11.99
C THR A 91 12.41 31.47 11.63
N TRP A 92 12.43 31.80 10.34
CA TRP A 92 12.31 33.19 9.88
C TRP A 92 11.00 33.86 10.33
N GLN A 93 9.87 33.20 10.11
CA GLN A 93 8.55 33.71 10.53
C GLN A 93 8.53 34.01 12.04
N GLN A 94 9.11 33.14 12.86
CA GLN A 94 9.21 33.34 14.30
C GLN A 94 10.19 34.48 14.66
N ALA A 95 11.30 34.63 13.94
CA ALA A 95 12.20 35.76 14.12
C ALA A 95 11.49 37.10 13.87
N GLN A 96 10.65 37.16 12.84
CA GLN A 96 9.84 38.33 12.53
C GLN A 96 8.83 38.69 13.63
N GLN A 97 8.28 37.68 14.32
CA GLN A 97 7.35 37.90 15.43
C GLN A 97 8.05 38.44 16.68
N GLN A 98 9.29 38.01 16.93
CA GLN A 98 10.05 38.46 18.10
C GLN A 98 10.62 39.88 17.92
N GLN A 99 10.93 40.29 16.69
CA GLN A 99 11.46 41.62 16.38
C GLN A 99 12.71 41.99 17.19
N GLN A 100 13.61 41.03 17.37
CA GLN A 100 14.85 41.20 18.13
C GLN A 100 16.08 41.06 17.22
N VAL A 101 17.05 41.96 17.40
CA VAL A 101 18.30 41.97 16.63
C VAL A 101 19.05 40.64 16.77
N ASP A 102 19.18 40.13 18.01
CA ASP A 102 19.89 38.88 18.28
C ASP A 102 19.21 37.68 17.62
N THR A 103 17.88 37.65 17.58
CA THR A 103 17.12 36.60 16.88
C THR A 103 17.41 36.61 15.39
N TYR A 104 17.44 37.78 14.74
CA TYR A 104 17.81 37.88 13.32
C TYR A 104 19.28 37.51 13.07
N LYS A 105 20.21 37.92 13.94
CA LYS A 105 21.62 37.52 13.86
C LYS A 105 21.79 36.01 13.99
N ASN A 106 21.10 35.40 14.95
CA ASN A 106 21.07 33.95 15.15
C ASN A 106 20.47 33.21 13.94
N PHE A 107 19.45 33.79 13.29
CA PHE A 107 18.85 33.21 12.10
C PHE A 107 19.83 33.17 10.92
N MET A 108 20.60 34.24 10.69
CA MET A 108 21.60 34.29 9.61
C MET A 108 22.70 33.24 9.76
N GLN A 109 23.02 32.84 11.01
CA GLN A 109 23.99 31.77 11.28
C GLN A 109 23.52 30.38 10.86
N ILE A 110 22.20 30.15 10.72
CA ILE A 110 21.66 28.85 10.29
C ILE A 110 22.14 28.53 8.87
N LYS A 111 22.14 29.54 7.99
CA LYS A 111 22.64 29.44 6.60
C LYS A 111 23.38 30.72 6.22
N PRO A 112 24.68 30.83 6.55
CA PRO A 112 25.45 32.08 6.38
C PRO A 112 25.49 32.61 4.94
N ASN A 113 25.52 31.70 3.96
CA ASN A 113 25.62 32.05 2.54
C ASN A 113 24.26 32.26 1.85
N SER A 114 23.16 32.28 2.60
CA SER A 114 21.82 32.45 2.05
C SER A 114 21.60 33.89 1.60
N ARG A 115 21.20 34.11 0.34
CA ARG A 115 20.75 35.44 -0.13
C ARG A 115 19.56 35.96 0.67
N PHE A 116 18.79 35.08 1.31
CA PHE A 116 17.68 35.44 2.18
C PHE A 116 18.12 36.22 3.43
N ASN A 117 19.41 36.15 3.80
CA ASN A 117 19.95 36.93 4.92
C ASN A 117 19.85 38.44 4.68
N LEU A 118 19.74 38.90 3.43
CA LEU A 118 19.45 40.31 3.11
C LEU A 118 18.15 40.80 3.76
N ASN A 119 17.15 39.93 3.90
CA ASN A 119 15.89 40.28 4.57
C ASN A 119 16.09 40.45 6.08
N ALA A 120 16.93 39.62 6.70
CA ALA A 120 17.26 39.75 8.12
C ALA A 120 18.06 41.03 8.39
N ILE A 121 19.05 41.34 7.53
CA ILE A 121 19.80 42.60 7.59
C ILE A 121 18.84 43.80 7.47
N HIS A 122 17.92 43.77 6.51
CA HIS A 122 16.93 44.83 6.35
C HIS A 122 16.02 44.97 7.58
N ALA A 123 15.57 43.85 8.17
CA ALA A 123 14.77 43.88 9.40
C ALA A 123 15.53 44.49 10.59
N ILE A 124 16.83 44.18 10.74
CA ILE A 124 17.68 44.81 11.76
C ILE A 124 17.81 46.32 11.51
N TYR A 125 17.98 46.75 10.25
CA TYR A 125 18.00 48.17 9.90
C TYR A 125 16.68 48.86 10.28
N LEU A 126 15.53 48.23 10.01
CA LEU A 126 14.22 48.80 10.40
C LEU A 126 14.09 48.98 11.93
N LEU A 127 14.64 48.05 12.72
CA LEU A 127 14.70 48.20 14.18
C LEU A 127 15.63 49.35 14.61
N ALA A 128 16.77 49.53 13.93
CA ALA A 128 17.65 50.68 14.17
C ALA A 128 16.92 52.00 13.80
N LYS A 129 16.16 51.99 12.70
CA LYS A 129 15.34 53.12 12.27
C LYS A 129 14.21 53.46 13.23
N GLN A 130 13.59 52.46 13.85
CA GLN A 130 12.58 52.67 14.89
C GLN A 130 13.16 53.33 16.14
N GLN A 131 14.40 53.01 16.50
CA GLN A 131 15.08 53.67 17.62
C GLN A 131 15.51 55.11 17.27
N ASP A 132 15.83 55.35 15.99
CA ASP A 132 16.28 56.63 15.43
C ASP A 132 17.39 57.32 16.23
N LYS A 133 18.39 56.53 16.65
CA LYS A 133 19.54 56.99 17.43
C LYS A 133 20.83 56.77 16.66
N ILE A 134 21.75 57.74 16.75
CA ILE A 134 23.10 57.64 16.17
C ILE A 134 23.79 56.34 16.62
N SER A 135 23.65 55.94 17.89
CA SER A 135 24.24 54.69 18.39
C SER A 135 23.67 53.45 17.71
N ALA A 136 22.36 53.40 17.45
CA ALA A 136 21.72 52.25 16.80
C ALA A 136 22.18 52.11 15.34
N TYR A 137 22.23 53.22 14.60
CA TYR A 137 22.74 53.25 13.23
C TYR A 137 24.24 52.91 13.17
N ARG A 138 25.06 53.40 14.11
CA ARG A 138 26.49 53.04 14.19
C ARG A 138 26.68 51.54 14.42
N THR A 139 25.92 50.94 15.34
CA THR A 139 25.96 49.49 15.56
C THR A 139 25.59 48.74 14.27
N PHE A 140 24.51 49.15 13.60
CA PHE A 140 24.11 48.55 12.32
C PHE A 140 25.20 48.64 11.25
N MET A 141 25.81 49.81 11.06
CA MET A 141 26.89 50.01 10.08
C MET A 141 28.15 49.23 10.44
N THR A 142 28.40 48.98 11.72
CA THR A 142 29.53 48.16 12.19
C THR A 142 29.28 46.69 11.87
N ASP A 143 28.05 46.23 12.09
CA ASP A 143 27.67 44.85 11.81
C ASP A 143 27.55 44.56 10.30
N PHE A 144 27.11 45.54 9.51
CA PHE A 144 26.77 45.38 8.09
C PHE A 144 27.28 46.53 7.20
N PRO A 145 28.61 46.78 7.15
CA PRO A 145 29.17 47.96 6.48
C PRO A 145 28.93 48.00 4.96
N ASP A 146 28.90 46.84 4.30
CA ASP A 146 28.82 46.73 2.84
C ASP A 146 27.38 46.58 2.32
N THR A 147 26.45 47.34 2.90
CA THR A 147 25.03 47.25 2.55
C THR A 147 24.47 48.61 2.13
N PRO A 148 23.50 48.67 1.19
CA PRO A 148 22.84 49.94 0.84
C PRO A 148 22.24 50.64 2.07
N GLN A 149 21.70 49.86 3.01
CA GLN A 149 21.14 50.37 4.25
C GLN A 149 22.19 51.02 5.17
N ALA A 150 23.48 50.66 5.04
CA ALA A 150 24.55 51.32 5.80
C ALA A 150 24.80 52.75 5.28
N VAL A 151 24.62 52.97 3.97
CA VAL A 151 24.65 54.31 3.37
C VAL A 151 23.46 55.13 3.89
N ASP A 152 22.25 54.56 3.90
CA ASP A 152 21.07 55.23 4.44
C ASP A 152 21.22 55.56 5.94
N ALA A 153 21.79 54.63 6.71
CA ALA A 153 22.10 54.83 8.12
C ALA A 153 23.09 55.98 8.33
N LEU A 154 24.13 56.08 7.50
CA LEU A 154 25.09 57.18 7.53
C LEU A 154 24.44 58.54 7.24
N LEU A 155 23.63 58.61 6.19
CA LEU A 155 22.89 59.83 5.85
C LEU A 155 21.96 60.25 6.99
N ARG A 156 21.28 59.30 7.63
CA ARG A 156 20.44 59.59 8.80
C ARG A 156 21.25 60.04 10.01
N ILE A 157 22.47 59.50 10.22
CA ILE A 157 23.38 60.01 11.25
C ILE A 157 23.75 61.47 10.99
N HIS A 158 24.04 61.85 9.74
CA HIS A 158 24.32 63.25 9.39
C HIS A 158 23.14 64.17 9.76
N GLU A 159 21.93 63.78 9.39
CA GLU A 159 20.71 64.53 9.73
C GLU A 159 20.52 64.70 11.24
N LEU A 160 20.67 63.61 12.02
CA LEU A 160 20.51 63.64 13.48
C LEU A 160 21.60 64.46 14.16
N ALA A 161 22.85 64.34 13.70
CA ALA A 161 23.97 65.10 14.23
C ALA A 161 23.82 66.60 13.93
N TYR A 162 23.38 66.94 12.71
CA TYR A 162 23.08 68.31 12.33
C TYR A 162 21.90 68.88 13.11
N ALA A 163 20.82 68.13 13.29
CA ALA A 163 19.67 68.55 14.08
C ALA A 163 20.07 68.85 15.53
N LYS A 164 20.95 68.02 16.12
CA LYS A 164 21.52 68.27 17.45
C LYS A 164 22.39 69.52 17.49
N ALA A 165 23.18 69.78 16.46
CA ALA A 165 23.95 71.02 16.36
C ALA A 165 23.03 72.25 16.30
N ARG A 166 21.95 72.16 15.51
CA ARG A 166 20.90 73.18 15.43
C ARG A 166 20.13 73.40 16.72
N GLU A 167 19.87 72.34 17.49
CA GLU A 167 19.21 72.44 18.79
C GLU A 167 20.06 73.20 19.80
N LYS A 168 21.38 72.96 19.79
CA LYS A 168 22.33 73.65 20.67
C LYS A 168 22.62 75.07 20.21
N ASP A 169 22.65 75.28 18.90
CA ASP A 169 22.86 76.59 18.27
C ASP A 169 24.11 77.31 18.77
N THR A 170 25.22 76.57 18.91
CA THR A 170 26.52 77.14 19.29
C THR A 170 27.59 76.81 18.23
N PRO A 171 28.59 77.69 18.05
CA PRO A 171 29.65 77.48 17.06
C PRO A 171 30.35 76.13 17.25
N GLU A 172 30.63 75.75 18.50
CA GLU A 172 31.36 74.52 18.84
C GLU A 172 30.63 73.26 18.36
N TYR A 173 29.29 73.26 18.41
CA TYR A 173 28.48 72.11 17.97
C TYR A 173 28.39 72.00 16.44
N TYR A 174 28.30 73.13 15.74
CA TYR A 174 28.36 73.15 14.27
C TYR A 174 29.75 72.77 13.78
N ASP A 175 30.82 73.27 14.40
CA ASP A 175 32.19 72.90 14.07
C ASP A 175 32.47 71.42 14.32
N ALA A 176 32.00 70.87 15.44
CA ALA A 176 32.10 69.45 15.72
C ALA A 176 31.38 68.60 14.65
N PHE A 177 30.20 69.05 14.17
CA PHE A 177 29.49 68.40 13.07
C PHE A 177 30.32 68.44 11.78
N ILE A 178 30.82 69.61 11.38
CA ILE A 178 31.59 69.81 10.15
C ILE A 178 32.88 68.96 10.17
N LEU A 179 33.58 68.92 11.30
CA LEU A 179 34.79 68.11 11.44
C LEU A 179 34.50 66.61 11.41
N THR A 180 33.39 66.17 12.01
CA THR A 180 33.05 64.75 12.08
C THR A 180 32.52 64.24 10.74
N PHE A 181 31.81 65.07 9.99
CA PHE A 181 31.14 64.70 8.74
C PHE A 181 31.41 65.73 7.63
N PRO A 182 32.66 65.87 7.15
CA PRO A 182 33.04 66.90 6.19
C PRO A 182 32.32 66.79 4.85
N ASP A 183 31.87 65.59 4.48
CA ASP A 183 31.16 65.31 3.22
C ASP A 183 29.63 65.33 3.37
N ALA A 184 29.10 65.69 4.54
CA ALA A 184 27.66 65.76 4.75
C ALA A 184 27.04 66.91 3.95
N VAL A 185 25.86 66.68 3.37
CA VAL A 185 25.12 67.67 2.55
C VAL A 185 24.80 68.94 3.34
N GLN A 186 24.68 68.83 4.67
CA GLN A 186 24.37 69.94 5.58
C GLN A 186 25.57 70.83 5.91
N VAL A 187 26.81 70.46 5.54
CA VAL A 187 28.02 71.21 5.89
C VAL A 187 27.96 72.69 5.45
N PRO A 188 27.55 73.05 4.22
CA PRO A 188 27.48 74.45 3.82
C PRO A 188 26.53 75.28 4.68
N GLU A 189 25.39 74.70 5.08
CA GLU A 189 24.42 75.37 5.96
C GLU A 189 24.94 75.46 7.40
N ALA A 190 25.56 74.39 7.90
CA ALA A 190 26.18 74.34 9.23
C ALA A 190 27.27 75.41 9.40
N ILE A 191 28.08 75.67 8.38
CA ILE A 191 29.11 76.72 8.41
C ILE A 191 28.45 78.11 8.59
N ASN A 192 27.38 78.39 7.84
CA ASN A 192 26.67 79.67 7.95
C ASN A 192 26.05 79.84 9.34
N LEU A 193 25.43 78.78 9.86
CA LEU A 193 24.84 78.82 11.21
C LEU A 193 25.90 78.92 12.31
N ALA A 194 27.07 78.30 12.15
CA ALA A 194 28.19 78.47 13.07
C ALA A 194 28.61 79.94 13.16
N PHE A 195 28.74 80.61 12.01
CA PHE A 195 29.09 82.02 11.93
C PHE A 195 28.04 82.92 12.61
N GLU A 196 26.76 82.70 12.32
CA GLU A 196 25.68 83.47 12.96
C GLU A 196 25.61 83.25 14.47
N ALA A 197 25.81 82.02 14.94
CA ALA A 197 25.86 81.69 16.36
C ALA A 197 27.06 82.38 17.06
N GLU A 198 28.21 82.43 16.39
CA GLU A 198 29.43 83.06 16.90
C GLU A 198 29.26 84.58 17.00
N LYS A 199 28.74 85.20 15.94
CA LYS A 199 28.35 86.62 15.91
C LYS A 199 27.39 86.96 17.05
N LYS A 200 26.35 86.15 17.26
CA LYS A 200 25.39 86.32 18.36
C LYS A 200 26.06 86.25 19.74
N GLN A 201 26.98 85.30 19.92
CA GLN A 201 27.74 85.15 21.18
C GLN A 201 28.66 86.35 21.45
N ILE A 202 29.30 86.91 20.41
CA ILE A 202 30.15 88.11 20.51
C ILE A 202 29.30 89.34 20.86
N LEU A 203 28.19 89.55 20.14
CA LEU A 203 27.28 90.67 20.39
C LEU A 203 26.70 90.64 21.81
N GLY A 204 26.36 89.45 22.34
CA GLY A 204 25.94 89.30 23.73
C GLY A 204 27.02 89.73 24.72
N LYS A 205 28.28 89.31 24.53
CA LYS A 205 29.42 89.73 25.37
C LYS A 205 29.72 91.22 25.30
N LEU A 206 29.43 91.87 24.17
CA LEU A 206 29.60 93.32 23.97
C LEU A 206 28.48 94.13 24.63
N ALA A 207 27.24 93.62 24.63
CA ALA A 207 26.11 94.27 25.29
C ALA A 207 26.30 94.39 26.82
N ASP A 208 26.91 93.38 27.46
CA ASP A 208 27.25 93.43 28.88
C ASP A 208 28.37 94.45 29.22
N LYS A 209 29.14 94.88 28.20
CA LYS A 209 30.26 95.82 28.35
C LYS A 209 29.94 97.22 27.84
N LYS A 210 28.73 97.78 28.08
CA LYS A 210 28.39 99.19 27.75
C LYS A 210 29.01 99.70 26.42
N CYS A 211 29.08 98.85 25.39
CA CYS A 211 29.53 99.26 24.08
C CYS A 211 28.31 99.87 23.37
N THR A 212 28.07 101.15 23.62
CA THR A 212 27.01 101.89 22.92
C THR A 212 27.51 102.26 21.53
N LEU A 213 26.82 101.78 20.50
CA LEU A 213 27.09 102.04 19.07
C LEU A 213 27.10 103.53 18.68
N GLU A 214 26.67 104.42 19.58
CA GLU A 214 26.47 105.85 19.31
C GLU A 214 27.72 106.69 19.53
N GLU A 215 28.74 106.15 20.20
CA GLU A 215 30.06 106.79 20.30
C GLU A 215 31.09 105.79 19.80
N PHE A 216 31.92 106.22 18.86
CA PHE A 216 33.05 105.45 18.34
C PHE A 216 34.05 105.23 19.49
N ASP A 217 33.79 104.26 20.37
CA ASP A 217 34.64 103.94 21.50
C ASP A 217 35.78 103.02 21.02
N PRO A 218 37.04 103.52 20.96
CA PRO A 218 38.19 102.75 20.51
C PRO A 218 38.48 101.55 21.42
N LEU A 219 37.86 101.44 22.60
CA LEU A 219 37.90 100.24 23.44
C LEU A 219 37.05 99.12 22.88
N CYS A 220 35.87 99.39 22.32
CA CYS A 220 35.01 98.37 21.72
C CYS A 220 35.62 97.84 20.42
N ASP A 221 36.24 98.73 19.63
CA ASP A 221 36.99 98.36 18.41
C ASP A 221 38.26 97.57 18.74
N ARG A 222 38.99 97.93 19.80
CA ARG A 222 40.13 97.13 20.30
C ARG A 222 39.70 95.82 20.95
N LEU A 223 38.52 95.76 21.56
CA LEU A 223 37.98 94.53 22.14
C LEU A 223 37.46 93.59 21.04
N ALA A 224 36.80 94.11 20.01
CA ALA A 224 36.36 93.36 18.84
C ALA A 224 37.57 92.85 18.05
N ASN A 225 38.56 93.69 17.77
CA ASN A 225 39.82 93.28 17.14
C ASN A 225 40.66 92.36 18.06
N GLY A 226 40.61 92.56 19.38
CA GLY A 226 41.28 91.70 20.35
C GLY A 226 40.65 90.32 20.47
N LEU A 227 39.32 90.24 20.40
CA LEU A 227 38.55 88.99 20.34
C LEU A 227 38.77 88.29 18.99
N PHE A 228 38.74 89.03 17.88
CA PHE A 228 39.01 88.53 16.54
C PHE A 228 40.44 87.96 16.42
N ASN A 229 41.45 88.69 16.90
CA ASN A 229 42.84 88.23 16.88
C ASN A 229 43.15 87.14 17.91
N LYS A 230 42.41 87.10 19.04
CA LYS A 230 42.51 86.01 20.01
C LYS A 230 41.84 84.74 19.49
N MET A 231 40.70 84.85 18.82
CA MET A 231 40.08 83.73 18.10
C MET A 231 41.03 83.23 17.01
N LEU A 232 41.60 84.11 16.17
CA LEU A 232 42.61 83.73 15.18
C LEU A 232 43.84 82.99 15.74
N LYS A 233 44.22 83.26 17.00
CA LYS A 233 45.37 82.63 17.69
C LYS A 233 45.01 81.35 18.45
N ASP A 234 43.84 81.29 19.08
CA ASP A 234 43.35 80.12 19.82
C ASP A 234 42.76 79.05 18.86
N GLU A 235 42.38 79.45 17.65
CA GLU A 235 41.78 78.63 16.56
C GLU A 235 42.86 78.02 15.63
N LEU A 236 44.11 77.97 16.09
CA LEU A 236 45.24 77.41 15.36
C LEU A 236 45.21 75.86 15.40
N ALA A 237 44.57 75.25 14.40
CA ALA A 237 45.16 74.15 13.61
C ALA A 237 44.27 73.55 12.50
N THR A 238 42.93 73.75 12.47
CA THR A 238 42.10 72.97 11.51
C THR A 238 40.97 73.74 10.83
N HIS A 239 40.51 74.87 11.39
CA HIS A 239 39.23 75.50 10.97
C HIS A 239 39.33 76.58 9.88
N ILE A 240 40.51 77.21 9.72
CA ILE A 240 40.67 78.40 8.87
C ILE A 240 40.47 78.09 7.36
N ARG A 241 40.92 76.94 6.86
CA ARG A 241 40.85 76.63 5.41
C ARG A 241 39.44 76.43 4.87
N ASN A 242 38.47 76.10 5.72
CA ASN A 242 37.08 75.89 5.30
C ASN A 242 36.22 77.17 5.41
N ARG A 243 36.60 78.12 6.29
CA ARG A 243 35.87 79.39 6.48
C ARG A 243 36.30 80.49 5.49
N GLU A 244 37.51 80.39 4.92
CA GLU A 244 38.04 81.28 3.88
C GLU A 244 37.16 81.37 2.61
N TYR A 245 36.34 80.35 2.33
CA TYR A 245 35.52 80.26 1.12
C TYR A 245 34.25 81.15 1.10
N LEU A 246 33.86 81.78 2.22
CA LEU A 246 32.63 82.57 2.29
C LEU A 246 32.85 84.10 2.29
N LEU A 247 34.06 84.58 2.58
CA LEU A 247 34.40 86.01 2.47
C LEU A 247 34.61 86.48 1.02
N LEU A 248 34.74 85.55 0.07
CA LEU A 248 34.85 85.83 -1.36
C LEU A 248 33.50 86.00 -2.07
N LYS A 249 32.39 86.11 -1.32
CA LYS A 249 31.02 86.16 -1.86
C LYS A 249 30.32 87.52 -1.74
N GLU A 250 31.08 88.61 -1.67
CA GLU A 250 30.56 89.96 -1.92
C GLU A 250 30.67 90.28 -3.42
N ASP A 251 29.53 90.15 -4.10
CA ASP A 251 28.98 90.83 -5.30
C ASP A 251 29.86 91.31 -6.48
N LEU A 252 31.16 90.99 -6.56
CA LEU A 252 32.06 91.51 -7.60
C LEU A 252 32.68 90.47 -8.55
N PHE A 253 32.43 89.16 -8.37
CA PHE A 253 32.99 88.14 -9.25
C PHE A 253 31.97 87.04 -9.61
N GLN A 254 31.11 87.37 -10.57
CA GLN A 254 30.43 86.33 -11.37
C GLN A 254 31.49 85.51 -12.13
N TYR A 255 31.30 84.19 -12.12
CA TYR A 255 32.08 83.16 -12.83
C TYR A 255 33.35 82.62 -12.16
N THR A 256 33.18 81.78 -11.13
CA THR A 256 34.08 80.63 -10.90
C THR A 256 33.38 79.52 -10.08
N THR A 257 33.46 78.27 -10.57
CA THR A 257 33.23 76.93 -9.94
C THR A 257 31.96 76.62 -9.13
N THR A 258 31.18 77.61 -8.68
CA THR A 258 29.93 77.42 -7.93
C THR A 258 28.78 76.97 -8.85
N SER A 259 28.83 77.30 -10.15
CA SER A 259 27.87 76.80 -11.15
C SER A 259 28.04 75.30 -11.44
N SER A 260 29.28 74.79 -11.42
CA SER A 260 29.58 73.39 -11.78
C SER A 260 29.11 72.40 -10.70
N ASN A 261 29.26 72.73 -9.42
CA ASN A 261 28.81 71.87 -8.32
C ASN A 261 27.31 71.99 -8.02
N ALA A 262 26.70 73.16 -8.19
CA ALA A 262 25.24 73.30 -8.10
C ALA A 262 24.54 72.58 -9.27
N GLN A 263 25.11 72.61 -10.48
CA GLN A 263 24.62 71.80 -11.60
C GLN A 263 24.86 70.31 -11.37
N ALA A 264 26.01 69.88 -10.86
CA ALA A 264 26.27 68.47 -10.54
C ALA A 264 25.30 67.95 -9.45
N HIS A 265 25.05 68.73 -8.40
CA HIS A 265 24.08 68.36 -7.36
C HIS A 265 22.65 68.29 -7.93
N LYS A 266 22.24 69.29 -8.74
CA LYS A 266 20.93 69.28 -9.41
C LYS A 266 20.78 68.10 -10.38
N ILE A 267 21.85 67.69 -11.05
CA ILE A 267 21.88 66.49 -11.91
C ILE A 267 21.75 65.23 -11.05
N VAL A 268 22.47 65.11 -9.93
CA VAL A 268 22.41 63.93 -9.04
C VAL A 268 21.06 63.82 -8.35
N THR A 269 20.48 64.91 -7.85
CA THR A 269 19.13 64.90 -7.25
C THR A 269 18.08 64.50 -8.27
N LYS A 270 18.17 65.03 -9.50
CA LYS A 270 17.28 64.63 -10.59
C LYS A 270 17.43 63.16 -10.95
N LEU A 271 18.67 62.65 -11.00
CA LEU A 271 18.95 61.25 -11.27
C LEU A 271 18.40 60.34 -10.16
N LEU A 272 18.54 60.73 -8.88
CA LEU A 272 18.00 59.99 -7.74
C LEU A 272 16.46 59.98 -7.75
N GLU A 273 15.84 61.09 -8.15
CA GLU A 273 14.38 61.18 -8.28
C GLU A 273 13.86 60.35 -9.45
N ASP A 274 14.56 60.35 -10.59
CA ASP A 274 14.26 59.49 -11.73
C ASP A 274 14.42 58.00 -11.39
N ILE A 275 15.47 57.63 -10.63
CA ILE A 275 15.67 56.25 -10.14
C ILE A 275 14.55 55.85 -9.18
N LYS A 276 14.14 56.74 -8.28
CA LYS A 276 13.03 56.49 -7.35
C LYS A 276 11.72 56.27 -8.10
N ASN A 277 11.41 57.13 -9.07
CA ASN A 277 10.21 57.00 -9.90
C ASN A 277 10.22 55.70 -10.71
N GLN A 278 11.36 55.29 -11.26
CA GLN A 278 11.50 53.99 -11.92
C GLN A 278 11.33 52.82 -10.96
N LEU A 279 11.84 52.93 -9.74
CA LEU A 279 11.68 51.89 -8.72
C LEU A 279 10.21 51.74 -8.32
N ASP A 280 9.48 52.85 -8.16
CA ASP A 280 8.06 52.85 -7.85
C ASP A 280 7.22 52.28 -9.02
N GLU A 281 7.52 52.66 -10.27
CA GLU A 281 6.90 52.05 -11.45
C GLU A 281 7.16 50.54 -11.54
N ASN A 282 8.39 50.11 -11.27
CA ASN A 282 8.74 48.70 -11.32
C ASN A 282 8.04 47.92 -10.20
N ASN A 283 7.94 48.48 -9.00
CA ASN A 283 7.18 47.88 -7.91
C ASN A 283 5.70 47.74 -8.27
N GLN A 284 5.11 48.76 -8.90
CA GLN A 284 3.73 48.70 -9.39
C GLN A 284 3.57 47.61 -10.46
N LYS A 285 4.46 47.52 -11.45
CA LYS A 285 4.43 46.46 -12.49
C LYS A 285 4.58 45.07 -11.87
N VAL A 286 5.42 44.91 -10.84
CA VAL A 286 5.55 43.64 -10.11
C VAL A 286 4.26 43.30 -9.38
N ASP A 287 3.59 44.27 -8.75
CA ASP A 287 2.32 44.03 -8.07
C ASP A 287 1.17 43.72 -9.05
N GLU A 288 1.11 44.40 -10.19
CA GLU A 288 0.19 44.07 -11.28
C GLU A 288 0.44 42.65 -11.81
N MET A 289 1.70 42.28 -12.01
CA MET A 289 2.08 40.93 -12.41
C MET A 289 1.70 39.89 -11.34
N LYS A 290 1.91 40.17 -10.05
CA LYS A 290 1.45 39.28 -8.96
C LYS A 290 -0.05 39.08 -9.01
N GLN A 291 -0.83 40.15 -9.17
CA GLN A 291 -2.29 40.07 -9.24
C GLN A 291 -2.74 39.27 -10.47
N SER A 292 -2.09 39.47 -11.62
CA SER A 292 -2.36 38.70 -12.83
C SER A 292 -2.06 37.20 -12.64
N VAL A 293 -0.91 36.86 -12.05
CA VAL A 293 -0.54 35.46 -11.77
C VAL A 293 -1.51 34.83 -10.77
N ILE A 294 -1.89 35.53 -9.69
CA ILE A 294 -2.88 35.03 -8.72
C ILE A 294 -4.22 34.76 -9.42
N ALA A 295 -4.69 35.68 -10.27
CA ALA A 295 -5.93 35.49 -11.00
C ALA A 295 -5.88 34.26 -11.94
N LEU A 296 -4.74 34.06 -12.61
CA LEU A 296 -4.49 32.91 -13.49
C LEU A 296 -4.52 31.59 -12.70
N ILE A 297 -3.81 31.53 -11.57
CA ILE A 297 -3.80 30.36 -10.67
C ILE A 297 -5.21 30.05 -10.16
N ILE A 298 -5.97 31.08 -9.74
CA ILE A 298 -7.35 30.89 -9.27
C ILE A 298 -8.25 30.36 -10.41
N ALA A 299 -8.09 30.86 -11.63
CA ALA A 299 -8.86 30.42 -12.79
C ALA A 299 -8.55 28.96 -13.15
N GLU A 300 -7.27 28.58 -13.22
CA GLU A 300 -6.85 27.20 -13.48
C GLU A 300 -7.30 26.25 -12.37
N HIS A 301 -7.15 26.66 -11.11
CA HIS A 301 -7.60 25.85 -9.97
C HIS A 301 -9.11 25.60 -10.02
N LYS A 302 -9.90 26.61 -10.41
CA LYS A 302 -11.35 26.47 -10.61
C LYS A 302 -11.68 25.50 -11.76
N GLN A 303 -10.96 25.58 -12.87
CA GLN A 303 -11.15 24.65 -13.99
C GLN A 303 -10.80 23.21 -13.60
N LEU A 304 -9.64 22.99 -12.97
CA LEU A 304 -9.21 21.68 -12.50
C LEU A 304 -10.21 21.09 -11.49
N THR A 305 -10.69 21.90 -10.54
CA THR A 305 -11.70 21.47 -9.57
C THR A 305 -12.99 21.05 -10.28
N GLY A 306 -13.43 21.81 -11.30
CA GLY A 306 -14.59 21.46 -12.11
C GLY A 306 -14.42 20.14 -12.88
N LEU A 307 -13.26 19.92 -13.51
CA LEU A 307 -12.95 18.66 -14.20
C LEU A 307 -12.93 17.47 -13.25
N ILE A 308 -12.31 17.61 -12.07
CA ILE A 308 -12.28 16.55 -11.05
C ILE A 308 -13.69 16.21 -10.58
N GLN A 309 -14.55 17.22 -10.37
CA GLN A 309 -15.95 16.98 -10.00
C GLN A 309 -16.73 16.27 -11.12
N GLN A 310 -16.55 16.69 -12.37
CA GLN A 310 -17.18 16.04 -13.53
C GLN A 310 -16.76 14.57 -13.65
N GLN A 311 -15.45 14.31 -13.62
CA GLN A 311 -14.92 12.94 -13.66
C GLN A 311 -15.41 12.10 -12.47
N GLY A 312 -15.50 12.70 -11.28
CA GLY A 312 -16.05 12.05 -10.10
C GLY A 312 -17.51 11.62 -10.29
N GLN A 313 -18.34 12.45 -10.94
CA GLN A 313 -19.73 12.09 -11.25
C GLN A 313 -19.81 11.02 -12.34
N GLU A 314 -19.04 11.14 -13.43
CA GLU A 314 -18.99 10.13 -14.50
C GLU A 314 -18.57 8.76 -13.97
N LEU A 315 -17.55 8.71 -13.11
CA LEU A 315 -17.09 7.48 -12.46
C LEU A 315 -18.19 6.92 -11.54
N LYS A 316 -18.84 7.76 -10.75
CA LYS A 316 -19.96 7.35 -9.89
C LYS A 316 -21.10 6.73 -10.71
N THR A 317 -21.50 7.36 -11.81
CA THR A 317 -22.53 6.83 -12.71
C THR A 317 -22.10 5.51 -13.34
N THR A 318 -20.85 5.43 -13.82
CA THR A 318 -20.31 4.19 -14.42
C THR A 318 -20.32 3.02 -13.43
N ILE A 319 -19.88 3.26 -12.18
CA ILE A 319 -19.91 2.25 -11.12
C ILE A 319 -21.35 1.84 -10.78
N GLN A 320 -22.27 2.81 -10.69
CA GLN A 320 -23.69 2.53 -10.42
C GLN A 320 -24.31 1.67 -11.52
N THR A 321 -24.10 2.04 -12.79
CA THR A 321 -24.57 1.26 -13.94
C THR A 321 -23.95 -0.12 -13.97
N GLY A 322 -22.64 -0.25 -13.75
CA GLY A 322 -21.94 -1.53 -13.70
C GLY A 322 -22.46 -2.44 -12.59
N ASN A 323 -22.66 -1.91 -11.38
CA ASN A 323 -23.22 -2.67 -10.26
C ASN A 323 -24.66 -3.12 -10.52
N GLN A 324 -25.47 -2.28 -11.17
CA GLN A 324 -26.83 -2.64 -11.56
C GLN A 324 -26.84 -3.77 -12.59
N GLN A 325 -25.98 -3.70 -13.61
CA GLN A 325 -25.81 -4.77 -14.59
C GLN A 325 -25.36 -6.08 -13.93
N LEU A 326 -24.36 -6.03 -13.06
CA LEU A 326 -23.87 -7.21 -12.34
C LEU A 326 -24.98 -7.84 -11.48
N THR A 327 -25.74 -7.00 -10.76
CA THR A 327 -26.88 -7.46 -9.95
C THR A 327 -27.91 -8.19 -10.82
N ASN A 328 -28.25 -7.62 -11.98
CA ASN A 328 -29.19 -8.22 -12.93
C ASN A 328 -28.66 -9.56 -13.47
N THR A 329 -27.38 -9.64 -13.84
CA THR A 329 -26.76 -10.88 -14.34
C THR A 329 -26.76 -11.97 -13.27
N ILE A 330 -26.38 -11.64 -12.03
CA ILE A 330 -26.40 -12.60 -10.91
C ILE A 330 -27.83 -13.09 -10.67
N GLN A 331 -28.82 -12.20 -10.69
CA GLN A 331 -30.22 -12.57 -10.51
C GLN A 331 -30.71 -13.49 -11.63
N GLN A 332 -30.39 -13.18 -12.89
CA GLN A 332 -30.73 -14.00 -14.05
C GLN A 332 -30.09 -15.40 -13.94
N GLN A 333 -28.78 -15.46 -13.69
CA GLN A 333 -28.08 -16.74 -13.52
C GLN A 333 -28.64 -17.55 -12.35
N GLY A 334 -29.02 -16.90 -11.25
CA GLY A 334 -29.68 -17.57 -10.12
C GLY A 334 -31.02 -18.19 -10.52
N GLN A 335 -31.81 -17.53 -11.37
CA GLN A 335 -33.07 -18.07 -11.89
C GLN A 335 -32.85 -19.22 -12.86
N GLU A 336 -31.89 -19.09 -13.78
CA GLU A 336 -31.52 -20.14 -14.73
C GLU A 336 -31.02 -21.40 -14.00
N LEU A 337 -30.13 -21.23 -13.03
CA LEU A 337 -29.62 -22.33 -12.20
C LEU A 337 -30.76 -23.01 -11.44
N LYS A 338 -31.68 -22.24 -10.86
CA LYS A 338 -32.87 -22.78 -10.18
C LYS A 338 -33.75 -23.60 -11.14
N ALA A 339 -33.91 -23.15 -12.38
CA ALA A 339 -34.66 -23.88 -13.39
C ALA A 339 -33.97 -25.20 -13.79
N VAL A 340 -32.65 -25.17 -14.01
CA VAL A 340 -31.86 -26.37 -14.34
C VAL A 340 -31.93 -27.39 -13.19
N ILE A 341 -31.73 -26.95 -11.95
CA ILE A 341 -31.83 -27.82 -10.77
C ILE A 341 -33.21 -28.45 -10.68
N LYS A 342 -34.28 -27.68 -10.93
CA LYS A 342 -35.65 -28.21 -10.92
C LYS A 342 -35.85 -29.29 -11.97
N VAL A 343 -35.47 -29.02 -13.23
CA VAL A 343 -35.61 -30.00 -14.32
C VAL A 343 -34.81 -31.26 -14.03
N HIS A 344 -33.57 -31.12 -13.52
CA HIS A 344 -32.74 -32.27 -13.16
C HIS A 344 -33.35 -33.07 -12.01
N HIS A 345 -33.88 -32.40 -10.98
CA HIS A 345 -34.55 -33.05 -9.86
C HIS A 345 -35.80 -33.81 -10.32
N ASP A 346 -36.63 -33.20 -11.15
CA ASP A 346 -37.83 -33.81 -11.72
C ASP A 346 -37.47 -35.04 -12.59
N PHE A 347 -36.39 -34.94 -13.39
CA PHE A 347 -35.87 -36.08 -14.17
C PHE A 347 -35.38 -37.22 -13.27
N MET A 348 -34.60 -36.92 -12.23
CA MET A 348 -34.14 -37.93 -11.27
C MET A 348 -35.31 -38.60 -10.56
N ALA A 349 -36.34 -37.83 -10.16
CA ALA A 349 -37.55 -38.38 -9.57
C ALA A 349 -38.25 -39.36 -10.53
N GLN A 350 -38.34 -39.03 -11.83
CA GLN A 350 -38.90 -39.95 -12.83
C GLN A 350 -38.06 -41.22 -13.01
N GLN A 351 -36.72 -41.10 -13.01
CA GLN A 351 -35.83 -42.27 -13.08
C GLN A 351 -36.02 -43.19 -11.86
N PHE A 352 -36.17 -42.63 -10.65
CA PHE A 352 -36.47 -43.43 -9.45
C PHE A 352 -37.80 -44.19 -9.57
N VAL A 353 -38.85 -43.55 -10.10
CA VAL A 353 -40.14 -44.22 -10.34
C VAL A 353 -39.98 -45.38 -11.34
N GLN A 354 -39.21 -45.19 -12.41
CA GLN A 354 -38.96 -46.24 -13.39
C GLN A 354 -38.20 -47.43 -12.79
N VAL A 355 -37.16 -47.16 -11.99
CA VAL A 355 -36.41 -48.21 -11.27
C VAL A 355 -37.33 -48.96 -10.32
N ASN A 356 -38.19 -48.25 -9.58
CA ASN A 356 -39.14 -48.89 -8.66
C ASN A 356 -40.09 -49.83 -9.41
N HIS A 357 -40.57 -49.42 -10.58
CA HIS A 357 -41.41 -50.28 -11.42
C HIS A 357 -40.66 -51.53 -11.93
N GLN A 358 -39.38 -51.39 -12.31
CA GLN A 358 -38.56 -52.55 -12.69
C GLN A 358 -38.36 -53.51 -11.53
N LEU A 359 -38.14 -53.00 -10.31
CA LEU A 359 -38.04 -53.83 -9.11
C LEU A 359 -39.35 -54.59 -8.84
N GLU A 360 -40.52 -53.94 -8.99
CA GLU A 360 -41.81 -54.61 -8.88
C GLU A 360 -42.00 -55.72 -9.92
N GLN A 361 -41.54 -55.52 -11.16
CA GLN A 361 -41.59 -56.55 -12.20
C GLN A 361 -40.65 -57.73 -11.87
N ILE A 362 -39.46 -57.45 -11.33
CA ILE A 362 -38.52 -58.47 -10.88
C ILE A 362 -39.15 -59.28 -9.74
N ASP A 363 -39.77 -58.62 -8.76
CA ASP A 363 -40.46 -59.29 -7.65
C ASP A 363 -41.56 -60.23 -8.18
N GLN A 364 -42.38 -59.78 -9.14
CA GLN A 364 -43.38 -60.65 -9.77
C GLN A 364 -42.77 -61.85 -10.51
N HIS A 365 -41.65 -61.64 -11.20
CA HIS A 365 -40.95 -62.73 -11.88
C HIS A 365 -40.40 -63.75 -10.87
N LEU A 366 -39.82 -63.28 -9.76
CA LEU A 366 -39.36 -64.15 -8.67
C LEU A 366 -40.51 -64.96 -8.07
N THR A 367 -41.69 -64.37 -7.85
CA THR A 367 -42.88 -65.12 -7.40
C THR A 367 -43.28 -66.23 -8.37
N ARG A 368 -43.26 -65.96 -9.69
CA ARG A 368 -43.56 -67.01 -10.70
C ARG A 368 -42.50 -68.10 -10.73
N VAL A 369 -41.23 -67.74 -10.56
CA VAL A 369 -40.15 -68.74 -10.46
C VAL A 369 -40.38 -69.63 -9.24
N ASP A 370 -40.74 -69.05 -8.10
CA ASP A 370 -41.08 -69.80 -6.89
C ASP A 370 -42.26 -70.77 -7.13
N GLU A 371 -43.32 -70.32 -7.80
CA GLU A 371 -44.47 -71.17 -8.18
C GLU A 371 -44.03 -72.33 -9.09
N ASN A 372 -43.24 -72.07 -10.14
CA ASN A 372 -42.73 -73.11 -11.04
C ASN A 372 -41.83 -74.12 -10.32
N VAL A 373 -41.00 -73.66 -9.37
CA VAL A 373 -40.18 -74.55 -8.53
C VAL A 373 -41.08 -75.42 -7.65
N GLN A 374 -42.16 -74.87 -7.08
CA GLN A 374 -43.14 -75.67 -6.33
C GLN A 374 -43.83 -76.72 -7.20
N GLU A 375 -44.25 -76.37 -8.41
CA GLU A 375 -44.85 -77.32 -9.35
C GLU A 375 -43.87 -78.44 -9.74
N THR A 376 -42.61 -78.07 -10.03
CA THR A 376 -41.55 -79.04 -10.35
C THR A 376 -41.34 -80.00 -9.17
N ASN A 377 -41.32 -79.49 -7.94
CA ASN A 377 -41.24 -80.33 -6.74
C ASN A 377 -42.42 -81.31 -6.64
N GLN A 378 -43.65 -80.87 -6.91
CA GLN A 378 -44.82 -81.75 -6.92
C GLN A 378 -44.74 -82.83 -8.02
N GLN A 379 -44.19 -82.48 -9.20
CA GLN A 379 -43.97 -83.46 -10.26
C GLN A 379 -42.92 -84.50 -9.88
N LEU A 380 -41.82 -84.07 -9.24
CA LEU A 380 -40.79 -84.96 -8.72
C LEU A 380 -41.36 -85.92 -7.67
N GLU A 381 -42.23 -85.46 -6.76
CA GLU A 381 -42.93 -86.33 -5.82
C GLU A 381 -43.82 -87.38 -6.51
N LYS A 382 -44.48 -87.03 -7.62
CA LYS A 382 -45.25 -88.00 -8.42
C LYS A 382 -44.37 -89.03 -9.10
N ILE A 383 -43.24 -88.59 -9.67
CA ILE A 383 -42.25 -89.48 -10.27
C ILE A 383 -41.72 -90.45 -9.21
N ASP A 384 -41.40 -89.95 -8.02
CA ASP A 384 -40.94 -90.79 -6.91
C ASP A 384 -41.95 -91.88 -6.56
N LYS A 385 -43.25 -91.55 -6.45
CA LYS A 385 -44.33 -92.54 -6.25
C LYS A 385 -44.43 -93.57 -7.39
N ASN A 386 -44.29 -93.13 -8.64
CA ASN A 386 -44.32 -94.05 -9.78
C ASN A 386 -43.11 -95.00 -9.78
N VAL A 387 -41.92 -94.50 -9.45
CA VAL A 387 -40.71 -95.31 -9.29
C VAL A 387 -40.90 -96.35 -8.19
N GLN A 388 -41.46 -95.96 -7.04
CA GLN A 388 -41.82 -96.91 -5.97
C GLN A 388 -42.82 -97.98 -6.44
N ALA A 389 -43.81 -97.63 -7.27
CA ALA A 389 -44.77 -98.58 -7.81
C ALA A 389 -44.13 -99.56 -8.82
N VAL A 390 -43.21 -99.07 -9.67
CA VAL A 390 -42.43 -99.93 -10.57
C VAL A 390 -41.56 -100.89 -9.78
N ASP A 391 -40.92 -100.43 -8.70
CA ASP A 391 -40.11 -101.26 -7.81
C ASP A 391 -40.94 -102.40 -7.17
N GLN A 392 -42.17 -102.09 -6.73
CA GLN A 392 -43.13 -103.10 -6.26
C GLN A 392 -43.50 -104.10 -7.37
N HIS A 393 -43.77 -103.63 -8.59
CA HIS A 393 -44.12 -104.49 -9.71
C HIS A 393 -42.95 -105.41 -10.10
N LEU A 394 -41.72 -104.90 -10.11
CA LEU A 394 -40.51 -105.70 -10.36
C LEU A 394 -40.32 -106.76 -9.27
N THR A 395 -40.57 -106.43 -8.01
CA THR A 395 -40.57 -107.40 -6.90
C THR A 395 -41.57 -108.52 -7.17
N GLN A 396 -42.79 -108.19 -7.61
CA GLN A 396 -43.84 -109.17 -7.91
C GLN A 396 -43.53 -110.02 -9.15
N VAL A 397 -42.96 -109.43 -10.21
CA VAL A 397 -42.46 -110.19 -11.37
C VAL A 397 -41.40 -111.18 -10.92
N ASN A 398 -40.48 -110.77 -10.04
CA ASN A 398 -39.45 -111.65 -9.51
C ASN A 398 -40.05 -112.83 -8.74
N GLU A 399 -41.10 -112.60 -7.93
CA GLU A 399 -41.86 -113.68 -7.28
C GLU A 399 -42.53 -114.63 -8.28
N ASN A 400 -43.12 -114.09 -9.35
CA ASN A 400 -43.78 -114.90 -10.38
C ASN A 400 -42.77 -115.73 -11.19
N VAL A 401 -41.62 -115.15 -11.56
CA VAL A 401 -40.52 -115.87 -12.21
C VAL A 401 -40.04 -117.02 -11.31
N ASN A 402 -39.94 -116.79 -10.00
CA ASN A 402 -39.62 -117.85 -9.04
C ASN A 402 -40.68 -118.97 -9.03
N LYS A 403 -41.97 -118.65 -9.12
CA LYS A 403 -43.04 -119.67 -9.24
C LYS A 403 -42.98 -120.46 -10.54
N VAL A 404 -42.80 -119.79 -11.68
CA VAL A 404 -42.65 -120.47 -12.98
C VAL A 404 -41.43 -121.39 -12.97
N SER A 405 -40.33 -120.93 -12.38
CA SER A 405 -39.13 -121.76 -12.18
C SER A 405 -39.43 -123.02 -11.34
N GLN A 406 -40.30 -122.92 -10.34
CA GLN A 406 -40.77 -124.07 -9.57
C GLN A 406 -41.71 -125.00 -10.38
N GLU A 407 -42.59 -124.47 -11.22
CA GLU A 407 -43.49 -125.27 -12.08
C GLU A 407 -42.76 -125.99 -13.22
N ILE A 408 -41.73 -125.38 -13.82
CA ILE A 408 -40.89 -126.05 -14.82
C ILE A 408 -40.16 -127.25 -14.20
N ASN A 409 -39.69 -127.11 -12.96
CA ASN A 409 -39.03 -128.20 -12.25
C ASN A 409 -39.97 -129.37 -11.92
N SER A 410 -41.27 -129.13 -11.70
CA SER A 410 -42.23 -130.21 -11.44
C SER A 410 -42.66 -130.96 -12.71
N LEU A 411 -42.71 -130.30 -13.87
CA LEU A 411 -43.07 -130.93 -15.15
C LEU A 411 -42.01 -131.88 -15.73
N GLN A 412 -40.73 -131.71 -15.37
CA GLN A 412 -39.64 -132.57 -15.88
C GLN A 412 -39.60 -133.98 -15.27
N GLN A 413 -40.23 -134.23 -14.12
CA GLN A 413 -40.10 -135.52 -13.42
C GLN A 413 -41.19 -136.57 -13.74
N GLU A 414 -42.39 -136.18 -14.17
CA GLU A 414 -43.53 -137.12 -14.24
C GLU A 414 -43.81 -137.77 -15.61
N GLN A 415 -43.42 -137.20 -16.76
CA GLN A 415 -43.87 -137.71 -18.08
C GLN A 415 -42.87 -138.60 -18.84
N PHE A 416 -41.58 -138.58 -18.51
CA PHE A 416 -40.55 -139.26 -19.33
C PHE A 416 -40.47 -140.78 -19.09
N VAL A 417 -40.86 -141.27 -17.91
CA VAL A 417 -40.63 -142.68 -17.52
C VAL A 417 -41.75 -143.64 -17.97
N ASP A 418 -43.01 -143.19 -18.00
CA ASP A 418 -44.15 -144.08 -18.30
C ASP A 418 -44.42 -144.30 -19.80
N SER A 419 -43.97 -143.39 -20.68
CA SER A 419 -44.19 -143.51 -22.13
C SER A 419 -43.28 -144.55 -22.82
N VAL A 420 -42.05 -144.73 -22.32
CA VAL A 420 -41.05 -145.60 -22.98
C VAL A 420 -41.24 -147.10 -22.66
N LEU A 421 -41.84 -147.44 -21.51
CA LEU A 421 -42.05 -148.85 -21.11
C LEU A 421 -43.33 -149.50 -21.66
N GLY A 422 -44.29 -148.72 -22.17
CA GLY A 422 -45.58 -149.23 -22.68
C GLY A 422 -45.58 -149.69 -24.14
N ALA A 423 -44.59 -149.31 -24.96
CA ALA A 423 -44.66 -149.46 -26.42
C ALA A 423 -43.92 -150.69 -27.01
N VAL A 424 -43.19 -151.49 -26.20
CA VAL A 424 -42.42 -152.64 -26.71
C VAL A 424 -42.96 -153.97 -26.14
N PRO A 425 -43.47 -154.90 -26.98
CA PRO A 425 -44.00 -156.19 -26.52
C PRO A 425 -42.85 -157.15 -26.20
N PHE A 426 -42.12 -156.87 -25.14
CA PHE A 426 -40.92 -157.61 -24.68
C PHE A 426 -41.19 -159.12 -24.54
N GLY A 427 -42.42 -159.50 -24.18
CA GLY A 427 -42.85 -160.90 -24.01
C GLY A 427 -42.91 -161.74 -25.29
N LYS A 428 -43.00 -161.13 -26.49
CA LYS A 428 -43.00 -161.86 -27.76
C LYS A 428 -41.60 -162.12 -28.31
N ILE A 429 -40.65 -161.22 -28.03
CA ILE A 429 -39.27 -161.28 -28.54
C ILE A 429 -38.39 -162.12 -27.61
N ALA A 430 -38.58 -162.03 -26.29
CA ALA A 430 -37.68 -162.66 -25.33
C ALA A 430 -37.92 -164.17 -25.11
N LYS A 431 -39.12 -164.70 -25.37
CA LYS A 431 -39.46 -166.13 -25.15
C LYS A 431 -38.70 -167.11 -26.06
N PRO A 432 -38.56 -166.87 -27.37
CA PRO A 432 -37.72 -167.70 -28.24
C PRO A 432 -36.22 -167.60 -27.86
N ILE A 433 -35.76 -166.38 -27.55
CA ILE A 433 -34.34 -166.10 -27.23
C ILE A 433 -33.94 -166.74 -25.89
N ALA A 434 -34.81 -166.74 -24.89
CA ALA A 434 -34.59 -167.44 -23.60
C ALA A 434 -34.41 -168.96 -23.78
N LYS A 435 -35.11 -169.57 -24.75
CA LYS A 435 -35.01 -171.00 -25.06
C LYS A 435 -33.70 -171.36 -25.78
N LEU A 436 -33.07 -170.40 -26.46
CA LEU A 436 -31.82 -170.58 -27.19
C LEU A 436 -30.57 -170.25 -26.35
N THR A 437 -30.68 -169.38 -25.36
CA THR A 437 -29.53 -168.85 -24.60
C THR A 437 -29.46 -169.33 -23.14
N GLY A 438 -30.49 -169.99 -22.63
CA GLY A 438 -30.57 -170.41 -21.21
C GLY A 438 -30.68 -169.24 -20.21
N ALA A 439 -30.75 -167.99 -20.68
CA ALA A 439 -30.82 -166.80 -19.83
C ALA A 439 -32.26 -166.53 -19.36
N SER A 440 -32.42 -166.17 -18.08
CA SER A 440 -33.74 -165.85 -17.51
C SER A 440 -34.27 -164.50 -18.02
N LEU A 441 -35.60 -164.41 -18.13
CA LEU A 441 -36.31 -163.21 -18.61
C LEU A 441 -35.97 -161.95 -17.79
N THR A 442 -35.67 -162.14 -16.50
CA THR A 442 -35.31 -161.08 -15.55
C THR A 442 -33.96 -160.45 -15.87
N THR A 443 -32.99 -161.23 -16.35
CA THR A 443 -31.66 -160.73 -16.74
C THR A 443 -31.73 -159.90 -18.02
N MET A 444 -32.55 -160.32 -18.99
CA MET A 444 -32.76 -159.56 -20.24
C MET A 444 -33.50 -158.23 -20.02
N LYS A 445 -34.48 -158.18 -19.11
CA LYS A 445 -35.18 -156.92 -18.78
C LYS A 445 -34.22 -155.88 -18.18
N ARG A 446 -33.32 -156.32 -17.29
CA ARG A 446 -32.37 -155.45 -16.60
C ARG A 446 -31.30 -154.85 -17.54
N ALA A 447 -30.90 -155.59 -18.58
CA ALA A 447 -29.98 -155.10 -19.61
C ALA A 447 -30.61 -153.99 -20.48
N VAL A 448 -31.91 -154.07 -20.75
CA VAL A 448 -32.65 -153.08 -21.53
C VAL A 448 -32.96 -151.83 -20.70
N GLU A 449 -33.33 -151.99 -19.43
CA GLU A 449 -33.44 -150.86 -18.47
C GLU A 449 -32.10 -150.11 -18.32
N GLY A 450 -30.97 -150.83 -18.28
CA GLY A 450 -29.64 -150.22 -18.22
C GLY A 450 -29.26 -149.44 -19.48
N SER A 451 -29.70 -149.90 -20.66
CA SER A 451 -29.43 -149.23 -21.94
C SER A 451 -30.29 -147.98 -22.13
N ILE A 452 -31.54 -147.97 -21.63
CA ILE A 452 -32.44 -146.81 -21.71
C ILE A 452 -31.96 -145.67 -20.78
N ARG A 453 -31.43 -145.99 -19.59
CA ARG A 453 -30.86 -144.98 -18.68
C ARG A 453 -29.57 -144.33 -19.20
N ALA A 454 -28.83 -144.97 -20.09
CA ALA A 454 -27.59 -144.43 -20.66
C ALA A 454 -27.81 -143.40 -21.78
N ILE A 455 -29.01 -143.31 -22.37
CA ILE A 455 -29.34 -142.43 -23.51
C ILE A 455 -30.07 -141.14 -23.05
N ALA A 456 -30.58 -141.11 -21.81
CA ALA A 456 -31.36 -139.99 -21.27
C ALA A 456 -30.64 -138.62 -21.09
N PRO A 457 -29.30 -138.51 -20.91
CA PRO A 457 -28.67 -137.20 -20.70
C PRO A 457 -28.55 -136.31 -21.94
N ASP A 458 -28.63 -136.86 -23.16
CA ASP A 458 -28.33 -136.11 -24.40
C ASP A 458 -29.53 -135.30 -24.94
N VAL A 459 -30.74 -135.59 -24.46
CA VAL A 459 -31.98 -134.89 -24.90
C VAL A 459 -32.30 -133.69 -24.01
N THR A 460 -31.87 -133.68 -22.74
CA THR A 460 -32.12 -132.56 -21.81
C THR A 460 -31.24 -131.34 -22.06
N ALA A 461 -30.03 -131.51 -22.62
CA ALA A 461 -29.14 -130.38 -22.92
C ALA A 461 -29.63 -129.53 -24.11
N THR A 462 -30.30 -130.13 -25.10
CA THR A 462 -30.69 -129.43 -26.33
C THR A 462 -31.97 -128.57 -26.18
N VAL A 463 -32.79 -128.82 -25.16
CA VAL A 463 -34.06 -128.09 -24.94
C VAL A 463 -33.87 -126.86 -24.03
N VAL A 464 -32.87 -126.85 -23.15
CA VAL A 464 -32.60 -125.70 -22.27
C VAL A 464 -31.97 -124.53 -23.04
N ASP A 465 -31.11 -124.81 -24.03
CA ASP A 465 -30.48 -123.76 -24.85
C ASP A 465 -31.45 -123.04 -25.80
N TYR A 466 -32.57 -123.68 -26.17
CA TYR A 466 -33.58 -123.06 -27.05
C TYR A 466 -34.60 -122.18 -26.32
N LEU A 467 -34.69 -122.26 -24.98
CA LEU A 467 -35.71 -121.53 -24.19
C LEU A 467 -35.17 -120.33 -23.40
N PHE A 468 -33.85 -120.13 -23.34
CA PHE A 468 -33.24 -119.03 -22.57
C PHE A 468 -32.49 -117.98 -23.42
N ASN A 469 -32.49 -118.08 -24.76
CA ASN A 469 -31.76 -117.17 -25.67
C ASN A 469 -32.65 -116.49 -26.73
N SER A 470 -33.91 -116.17 -26.42
CA SER A 470 -34.77 -115.30 -27.24
C SER A 470 -35.42 -114.20 -26.43
#